data_AF-A0A379JM73-F1
#
_entry.id   AF-A0A379JM73-F1
#
_cell.length_a   1.000
_cell.length_b   1.000
_cell.length_c   1.000
_cell.angle_alpha   90.00
_cell.angle_beta   90.00
_cell.angle_gamma   90.00
#
_symmetry.space_group_name_H-M   'P 1'
#
loop_
_entity.id
_entity.type
_entity.pdbx_description
1 polymer ?
#
loop_
_entity_poly.entity_id
_entity_poly.type
_entity_poly.pdbx_seq_one_letter_code
_entity_poly.pdbx_strand_id
1 'polypeptide(L)'
;MHTFTPVERLIIRYAAEDHAAHYYGTVFGFGRDDAARYTAEGHLRALVSEYGLTPVHRALVEVLTERPELLTRSPAERAAGAQARAAQADAQVQAAGKAFKAGDLERASKLIDDAETFAPARNFDGYREKIAAAKATAAAPAAPLAS
;
A
#
# COMPACT_ATOMS: atom_id res chain seq x y z
N MET A 1 -0.82 -3.72 22.93
CA MET A 1 -1.51 -3.56 21.64
C MET A 1 -0.43 -3.34 20.60
N HIS A 2 -0.39 -4.09 19.50
CA HIS A 2 0.63 -3.85 18.47
C HIS A 2 0.19 -2.66 17.62
N THR A 3 1.14 -1.78 17.28
CA THR A 3 0.86 -0.58 16.50
C THR A 3 1.49 -0.74 15.13
N PHE A 4 0.67 -1.04 14.13
CA PHE A 4 1.08 -1.06 12.73
C PHE A 4 1.54 0.33 12.27
N THR A 5 2.45 0.38 11.31
CA THR A 5 2.84 1.61 10.62
C THR A 5 1.69 2.12 9.74
N PRO A 6 1.73 3.38 9.26
CA PRO A 6 0.73 3.88 8.32
C PRO A 6 0.60 3.03 7.04
N VAL A 7 1.72 2.57 6.47
CA VAL A 7 1.73 1.72 5.26
C VAL A 7 1.09 0.36 5.54
N GLU A 8 1.43 -0.27 6.66
CA GLU A 8 0.84 -1.55 7.05
C GLU A 8 -0.68 -1.45 7.30
N ARG A 9 -1.14 -0.34 7.89
CA ARG A 9 -2.59 -0.07 8.01
C ARG A 9 -3.28 0.03 6.65
N LEU A 10 -2.63 0.62 5.65
CA LEU A 10 -3.15 0.66 4.28
C LEU A 10 -3.21 -0.75 3.66
N ILE A 11 -2.18 -1.57 3.86
CA ILE A 11 -2.15 -2.97 3.40
C ILE A 11 -3.31 -3.76 4.02
N ILE A 12 -3.50 -3.67 5.34
CA ILE A 12 -4.60 -4.34 6.06
C ILE A 12 -5.95 -3.88 5.50
N ARG A 13 -6.14 -2.57 5.33
CA ARG A 13 -7.39 -2.01 4.80
C ARG A 13 -7.67 -2.50 3.38
N TYR A 14 -6.70 -2.45 2.48
CA TYR A 14 -6.91 -2.88 1.09
C TYR A 14 -7.13 -4.39 0.97
N ALA A 15 -6.49 -5.21 1.82
CA ALA A 15 -6.82 -6.63 1.88
C ALA A 15 -8.28 -6.87 2.30
N ALA A 16 -8.81 -6.10 3.27
CA ALA A 16 -10.23 -6.17 3.63
C ALA A 16 -11.13 -5.76 2.45
N GLU A 17 -10.81 -4.65 1.78
CA GLU A 17 -11.59 -4.16 0.64
C GLU A 17 -11.65 -5.15 -0.53
N ASP A 18 -10.57 -5.89 -0.76
CA ASP A 18 -10.40 -6.74 -1.94
C ASP A 18 -10.87 -8.19 -1.70
N HIS A 19 -10.82 -8.66 -0.45
CA HIS A 19 -10.97 -10.08 -0.15
C HIS A 19 -12.02 -10.42 0.90
N ALA A 20 -12.40 -9.53 1.82
CA ALA A 20 -13.27 -9.91 2.95
C ALA A 20 -14.63 -10.47 2.50
N ALA A 21 -15.26 -9.84 1.49
CA ALA A 21 -16.53 -10.32 0.92
C ALA A 21 -16.45 -11.72 0.28
N HIS A 22 -15.26 -12.21 -0.08
CA HIS A 22 -15.13 -13.58 -0.59
C HIS A 22 -15.42 -14.63 0.47
N TYR A 23 -15.15 -14.30 1.73
CA TYR A 23 -15.27 -15.22 2.86
C TYR A 23 -16.57 -15.03 3.64
N TYR A 24 -17.25 -13.89 3.50
CA TYR A 24 -18.46 -13.58 4.25
C TYR A 24 -19.72 -14.20 3.63
N GLY A 25 -20.61 -14.78 4.45
CA GLY A 25 -21.91 -15.27 4.00
C GLY A 25 -21.86 -16.41 3.00
N THR A 26 -20.75 -17.15 2.96
CA THR A 26 -20.56 -18.31 2.08
C THR A 26 -21.49 -19.47 2.48
N VAL A 27 -21.50 -20.55 1.70
CA VAL A 27 -22.25 -21.80 2.02
C VAL A 27 -21.91 -22.40 3.39
N PHE A 28 -20.78 -22.00 3.98
CA PHE A 28 -20.35 -22.41 5.31
C PHE A 28 -20.88 -21.51 6.45
N GLY A 29 -21.65 -20.46 6.13
CA GLY A 29 -22.23 -19.56 7.13
C GLY A 29 -21.22 -18.64 7.83
N PHE A 30 -20.08 -18.39 7.20
CA PHE A 30 -19.01 -17.57 7.76
C PHE A 30 -19.45 -16.14 8.07
N GLY A 31 -19.15 -15.72 9.29
CA GLY A 31 -19.41 -14.38 9.79
C GLY A 31 -18.26 -13.41 9.52
N ARG A 32 -18.36 -12.21 10.10
CA ARG A 32 -17.32 -11.18 10.01
C ARG A 32 -15.97 -11.64 10.56
N ASP A 33 -15.98 -12.37 11.67
CA ASP A 33 -14.75 -12.83 12.32
C ASP A 33 -13.99 -13.85 11.46
N ASP A 34 -14.73 -14.78 10.84
CA ASP A 34 -14.19 -15.73 9.87
C ASP A 34 -13.63 -15.01 8.64
N ALA A 35 -14.36 -14.02 8.12
CA ALA A 35 -13.89 -13.22 6.99
C ALA A 35 -12.58 -12.48 7.32
N ALA A 36 -12.47 -11.90 8.52
CA ALA A 36 -11.23 -11.30 8.99
C ALA A 36 -10.10 -12.34 9.08
N ARG A 37 -10.38 -13.52 9.64
CA ARG A 37 -9.38 -14.58 9.82
C ARG A 37 -8.83 -15.07 8.50
N TYR A 38 -9.70 -15.47 7.57
CA TYR A 38 -9.27 -15.98 6.27
C TYR A 38 -8.62 -14.90 5.40
N THR A 39 -9.03 -13.64 5.55
CA THR A 39 -8.31 -12.52 4.91
C THR A 39 -6.89 -12.39 5.45
N ALA A 40 -6.70 -12.47 6.78
CA ALA A 40 -5.38 -12.41 7.39
C ALA A 40 -4.46 -13.55 6.92
N GLU A 41 -4.93 -14.79 7.03
CA GLU A 41 -4.18 -16.00 6.67
C GLU A 41 -3.88 -16.08 5.15
N GLY A 42 -4.84 -15.67 4.33
CA GLY A 42 -4.74 -15.75 2.87
C GLY A 42 -3.92 -14.63 2.23
N HIS A 43 -4.09 -13.40 2.71
CA HIS A 43 -3.69 -12.19 1.97
C HIS A 43 -2.73 -11.27 2.72
N LEU A 44 -2.45 -11.53 4.00
CA LEU A 44 -1.55 -10.71 4.83
C LEU A 44 -0.37 -11.53 5.40
N ARG A 45 0.07 -12.56 4.67
CA ARG A 45 1.08 -13.53 5.15
C ARG A 45 2.37 -12.90 5.66
N ALA A 46 2.86 -11.83 5.03
CA ALA A 46 4.06 -11.12 5.47
C ALA A 46 3.85 -10.50 6.87
N LEU A 47 2.75 -9.77 7.05
CA LEU A 47 2.41 -9.18 8.35
C LEU A 47 2.10 -10.24 9.41
N VAL A 48 1.45 -11.34 9.03
CA VAL A 48 1.21 -12.47 9.93
C VAL A 48 2.51 -13.15 10.33
N SER A 49 3.47 -13.29 9.41
CA SER A 49 4.79 -13.84 9.72
C SER A 49 5.59 -12.94 10.68
N GLU A 50 5.45 -11.62 10.54
CA GLU A 50 6.20 -10.65 11.34
C GLU A 50 5.57 -10.42 12.72
N TYR A 51 4.24 -10.28 12.77
CA TYR A 51 3.52 -9.85 13.97
C TYR A 51 2.63 -10.93 14.59
N GLY A 52 2.46 -12.06 13.92
CA GLY A 52 1.53 -13.12 14.30
C GLY A 52 0.10 -12.88 13.81
N LEU A 53 -0.70 -13.95 13.82
CA LEU A 53 -2.08 -13.91 13.34
C LEU A 53 -2.98 -13.01 14.19
N THR A 54 -2.88 -13.11 15.52
CA THR A 54 -3.80 -12.41 16.44
C THR A 54 -3.78 -10.89 16.27
N PRO A 55 -2.63 -10.19 16.19
CA PRO A 55 -2.63 -8.75 15.96
C PRO A 55 -3.21 -8.32 14.61
N VAL A 56 -2.90 -9.07 13.55
CA VAL A 56 -3.39 -8.79 12.18
C VAL A 56 -4.89 -9.04 12.07
N HIS A 57 -5.37 -10.16 12.62
CA HIS A 57 -6.80 -10.49 12.69
C HIS A 57 -7.59 -9.41 13.41
N ARG A 58 -7.12 -8.96 14.59
CA ARG A 58 -7.80 -7.89 15.33
C ARG A 58 -7.90 -6.60 14.51
N ALA A 59 -6.83 -6.20 13.83
CA ALA A 59 -6.86 -5.01 12.99
C ALA A 59 -7.83 -5.15 11.80
N LEU A 60 -7.97 -6.34 11.22
CA LEU A 60 -8.99 -6.60 10.21
C LEU A 60 -10.41 -6.53 10.78
N VAL A 61 -10.64 -7.07 11.98
CA VAL A 61 -11.93 -6.96 12.67
C VAL A 61 -12.28 -5.49 12.93
N GLU A 62 -11.31 -4.67 13.33
CA GLU A 62 -11.48 -3.22 13.49
C GLU A 62 -11.91 -2.57 12.16
N VAL A 63 -11.18 -2.80 11.07
CA VAL A 63 -11.54 -2.29 9.73
C VAL A 63 -12.96 -2.72 9.32
N LEU A 64 -13.31 -3.99 9.49
CA LEU A 64 -14.64 -4.52 9.11
C LEU A 64 -15.75 -4.09 10.08
N THR A 65 -15.41 -3.60 11.26
CA THR A 65 -16.35 -2.96 12.19
C THR A 65 -16.64 -1.53 11.77
N GLU A 66 -15.59 -0.78 11.43
CA GLU A 66 -15.72 0.59 10.91
C GLU A 66 -16.38 0.64 9.54
N ARG A 67 -16.19 -0.42 8.74
CA ARG A 67 -16.63 -0.50 7.34
C ARG A 67 -17.34 -1.81 7.03
N PRO A 68 -18.55 -2.02 7.58
CA PRO A 68 -19.30 -3.26 7.35
C PRO A 68 -19.69 -3.46 5.88
N GLU A 69 -19.75 -2.39 5.07
CA GLU A 69 -20.07 -2.47 3.64
C GLU A 69 -19.05 -3.29 2.82
N LEU A 70 -17.83 -3.48 3.35
CA LEU A 70 -16.79 -4.28 2.69
C LEU A 70 -17.14 -5.77 2.64
N LEU A 71 -17.99 -6.25 3.54
CA LEU A 71 -18.38 -7.66 3.63
C LEU A 71 -19.33 -8.09 2.51
N THR A 72 -19.98 -7.12 1.83
CA THR A 72 -21.01 -7.40 0.83
C THR A 72 -20.67 -6.86 -0.56
N ARG A 73 -19.47 -6.31 -0.77
CA ARG A 73 -19.04 -5.84 -2.09
C ARG A 73 -19.03 -6.97 -3.11
N SER A 74 -19.57 -6.70 -4.29
CA SER A 74 -19.52 -7.62 -5.43
C SER A 74 -18.08 -7.80 -5.94
N PRO A 75 -17.79 -8.90 -6.66
CA PRO A 75 -16.49 -9.09 -7.31
C PRO A 75 -16.11 -7.91 -8.24
N ALA A 76 -17.08 -7.34 -8.95
CA ALA A 76 -16.86 -6.22 -9.86
C ALA A 76 -16.45 -4.94 -9.12
N GLU A 77 -17.09 -4.62 -8.00
CA GLU A 77 -16.74 -3.44 -7.18
C GLU A 77 -15.34 -3.57 -6.57
N ARG A 78 -14.97 -4.77 -6.10
CA ARG A 78 -13.63 -5.03 -5.56
C ARG A 78 -12.57 -4.89 -6.66
N ALA A 79 -12.80 -5.50 -7.81
CA ALA A 79 -11.90 -5.39 -8.97
C ALA A 79 -11.74 -3.93 -9.44
N ALA A 80 -12.84 -3.17 -9.52
CA ALA A 80 -12.81 -1.76 -9.89
C ALA A 80 -12.03 -0.91 -8.87
N GLY A 81 -12.20 -1.16 -7.56
CA GLY A 81 -11.44 -0.49 -6.51
C GLY A 81 -9.95 -0.77 -6.59
N ALA A 82 -9.55 -2.04 -6.74
CA ALA A 82 -8.15 -2.43 -6.91
C ALA A 82 -7.54 -1.80 -8.18
N GLN A 83 -8.26 -1.82 -9.30
CA GLN A 83 -7.81 -1.21 -10.56
C GLN A 83 -7.65 0.31 -10.43
N ALA A 84 -8.60 1.00 -9.78
CA ALA A 84 -8.53 2.44 -9.58
C ALA A 84 -7.28 2.83 -8.77
N ARG A 85 -6.98 2.09 -7.69
CA ARG A 85 -5.76 2.32 -6.89
C ARG A 85 -4.48 2.06 -7.68
N ALA A 86 -4.42 0.98 -8.46
CA ALA A 86 -3.29 0.69 -9.31
C ALA A 86 -3.05 1.81 -10.34
N ALA A 87 -4.12 2.28 -10.98
CA ALA A 87 -4.05 3.39 -11.93
C ALA A 87 -3.58 4.70 -11.29
N GLN A 88 -4.01 4.99 -10.05
CA GLN A 88 -3.52 6.14 -9.29
C GLN A 88 -2.03 6.03 -8.98
N ALA A 89 -1.56 4.88 -8.49
CA ALA A 89 -0.13 4.64 -8.24
C ALA A 89 0.71 4.84 -9.52
N ASP A 90 0.25 4.29 -10.65
CA ASP A 90 0.94 4.45 -11.93
C ASP A 90 0.96 5.90 -12.41
N ALA A 91 -0.15 6.63 -12.24
CA ALA A 91 -0.19 8.06 -12.57
C ALA A 91 0.84 8.86 -11.74
N GLN A 92 0.98 8.55 -10.45
CA GLN A 92 1.99 9.19 -9.59
C GLN A 92 3.41 8.85 -10.02
N VAL A 93 3.71 7.58 -10.34
CA VAL A 93 5.02 7.16 -10.85
C VAL A 93 5.37 7.87 -12.17
N GLN A 94 4.40 8.00 -13.09
CA GLN A 94 4.60 8.73 -14.35
C GLN A 94 4.86 10.22 -14.10
N ALA A 95 4.13 10.84 -13.17
CA ALA A 95 4.38 12.22 -12.77
C ALA A 95 5.76 12.38 -12.12
N ALA A 96 6.18 11.44 -11.27
CA ALA A 96 7.50 11.43 -10.64
C ALA A 96 8.61 11.36 -11.70
N GLY A 97 8.46 10.51 -12.72
CA GLY A 97 9.39 10.44 -13.84
C GLY A 97 9.51 11.75 -14.63
N LYS A 98 8.40 12.49 -14.81
CA LYS A 98 8.41 13.82 -15.44
C LYS A 98 9.14 14.85 -14.56
N ALA A 99 8.84 14.88 -13.26
CA ALA A 99 9.51 15.78 -12.31
C ALA A 99 11.02 15.49 -12.23
N PHE A 100 11.41 14.22 -12.18
CA PHE A 100 12.81 13.79 -12.18
C PHE A 100 13.55 14.29 -13.43
N LYS A 101 12.97 14.13 -14.62
CA LYS A 101 13.56 14.63 -15.89
C LYS A 101 13.69 16.15 -15.94
N ALA A 102 12.81 16.86 -15.25
CA ALA A 102 12.86 18.31 -15.12
C ALA A 102 13.85 18.80 -14.04
N GLY A 103 14.52 17.89 -13.33
CA GLY A 103 15.41 18.22 -12.21
C GLY A 103 14.68 18.57 -10.90
N ASP A 104 13.35 18.46 -10.87
CA ASP A 104 12.54 18.69 -9.66
C ASP A 104 12.51 17.41 -8.80
N LEU A 105 13.65 17.15 -8.14
CA LEU A 105 13.88 15.92 -7.39
C LEU A 105 13.08 15.84 -6.09
N GLU A 106 12.72 16.99 -5.48
CA GLU A 106 11.85 17.01 -4.30
C GLU A 106 10.43 16.60 -4.67
N ARG A 107 9.88 17.17 -5.76
CA ARG A 107 8.58 16.75 -6.27
C ARG A 107 8.59 15.30 -6.72
N ALA A 108 9.65 14.83 -7.37
CA ALA A 108 9.78 13.44 -7.75
C ALA A 108 9.71 12.51 -6.53
N SER A 109 10.42 12.84 -5.45
CA SER A 109 10.39 12.07 -4.19
C SER A 109 8.98 12.00 -3.62
N LYS A 110 8.32 13.16 -3.48
CA LYS A 110 6.96 13.23 -2.93
C LYS A 110 5.96 12.40 -3.73
N LEU A 111 6.05 12.43 -5.06
CA LEU A 111 5.15 11.67 -5.93
C LEU A 111 5.35 10.15 -5.79
N ILE A 112 6.59 9.69 -5.54
CA ILE A 112 6.85 8.28 -5.24
C ILE A 112 6.24 7.88 -3.89
N ASP A 113 6.37 8.73 -2.86
CA ASP A 113 5.75 8.47 -1.57
C ASP A 113 4.22 8.47 -1.67
N ASP A 114 3.63 9.39 -2.44
CA ASP A 114 2.19 9.43 -2.70
C ASP A 114 1.75 8.15 -3.46
N ALA A 115 2.56 7.61 -4.39
CA ALA A 115 2.27 6.36 -5.10
C ALA A 115 2.16 5.15 -4.16
N GLU A 116 3.02 5.08 -3.13
CA GLU A 116 3.00 4.01 -2.13
C GLU A 116 1.70 4.02 -1.32
N THR A 117 1.09 5.18 -1.09
CA THR A 117 -0.21 5.23 -0.40
C THR A 117 -1.33 4.52 -1.16
N PHE A 118 -1.25 4.46 -2.50
CA PHE A 118 -2.22 3.77 -3.36
C PHE A 118 -1.88 2.30 -3.57
N ALA A 119 -0.58 1.95 -3.61
CA ALA A 119 -0.11 0.60 -3.86
C ALA A 119 0.94 0.15 -2.82
N PRO A 120 0.59 0.06 -1.52
CA PRO A 120 1.56 -0.12 -0.43
C PRO A 120 2.29 -1.47 -0.45
N ALA A 121 1.79 -2.46 -1.20
CA ALA A 121 2.46 -3.75 -1.39
C ALA A 121 3.46 -3.76 -2.56
N ARG A 122 3.53 -2.69 -3.37
CA ARG A 122 4.49 -2.56 -4.48
C ARG A 122 5.81 -2.01 -3.94
N ASN A 123 6.93 -2.50 -4.47
CA ASN A 123 8.25 -1.99 -4.15
C ASN A 123 8.53 -0.68 -4.92
N PHE A 124 8.84 0.39 -4.18
CA PHE A 124 9.22 1.70 -4.73
C PHE A 124 10.68 2.10 -4.48
N ASP A 125 11.47 1.26 -3.82
CA ASP A 125 12.82 1.59 -3.35
C ASP A 125 13.76 1.92 -4.51
N GLY A 126 13.65 1.20 -5.63
CA GLY A 126 14.43 1.50 -6.82
C GLY A 126 14.16 2.88 -7.43
N TYR A 127 12.99 3.48 -7.18
CA TYR A 127 12.74 4.88 -7.55
C TYR A 127 13.38 5.84 -6.55
N ARG A 128 13.26 5.55 -5.25
CA ARG A 128 13.83 6.35 -4.16
C ARG A 128 15.35 6.42 -4.26
N GLU A 129 16.01 5.29 -4.50
CA GLU A 129 17.46 5.20 -4.68
C GLU A 129 17.94 6.07 -5.85
N LYS A 130 17.25 6.02 -6.99
CA LYS A 130 17.58 6.84 -8.17
C LYS A 130 17.43 8.33 -7.89
N ILE A 131 16.36 8.72 -7.20
CA ILE A 131 16.13 10.12 -6.80
C ILE A 131 17.21 10.57 -5.81
N ALA A 132 17.53 9.76 -4.80
CA ALA A 132 18.57 10.07 -3.82
C ALA A 132 19.95 10.23 -4.47
N ALA A 133 20.32 9.33 -5.39
CA ALA A 133 21.56 9.44 -6.15
C ALA A 133 21.63 10.73 -6.99
N ALA A 134 20.53 11.11 -7.65
CA ALA A 134 20.46 12.36 -8.41
C ALA A 134 20.59 13.60 -7.49
N LYS A 135 19.97 13.58 -6.31
CA LYS A 135 20.08 14.66 -5.31
C LYS A 135 21.54 14.80 -4.82
N ALA A 136 22.21 13.68 -4.56
CA ALA A 136 23.60 13.66 -4.13
C ALA A 136 24.54 14.25 -5.20
N THR A 137 24.34 13.88 -6.47
CA THR A 137 25.12 14.44 -7.59
C THR A 137 24.90 15.94 -7.76
N ALA A 138 23.65 16.41 -7.62
CA ALA A 138 23.34 17.84 -7.72
C ALA A 138 23.89 18.68 -6.56
N ALA A 139 24.09 18.06 -5.39
CA ALA A 139 24.61 18.71 -4.18
C ALA A 139 26.15 18.70 -4.09
N ALA A 140 26.86 17.96 -4.95
CA ALA A 140 28.31 17.94 -4.94
C ALA A 140 28.87 19.32 -5.34
N PRO A 141 29.70 19.97 -4.51
CA PRO A 141 30.27 21.27 -4.84
C PRO A 141 31.16 21.13 -6.09
N ALA A 142 31.08 22.10 -7.00
CA ALA A 142 32.01 22.20 -8.10
C ALA A 142 33.43 22.27 -7.52
N ALA A 143 34.26 21.27 -7.81
CA ALA A 143 35.64 21.25 -7.38
C ALA A 143 36.31 22.58 -7.79
N PRO A 144 36.96 23.31 -6.87
CA PRO A 144 37.64 24.54 -7.24
C PRO A 144 38.71 24.20 -8.28
N LEU A 145 38.64 24.87 -9.43
CA LEU A 145 39.69 24.84 -10.45
C LEU A 145 40.99 25.30 -9.79
N ALA A 146 41.88 24.36 -9.50
CA ALA A 146 43.23 24.67 -9.05
C ALA A 146 43.89 25.52 -10.15
N SER A 147 44.21 26.78 -9.80
CA SER A 147 44.99 27.71 -10.62
C SER A 147 46.49 27.45 -10.47
#